data_AF-A0A2W5X4C6-F1
#
_entry.id   AF-A0A2W5X4C6-F1
#
_cell.length_a   1.000
_cell.length_b   1.000
_cell.length_c   1.000
_cell.angle_alpha   90.00
_cell.angle_beta   90.00
_cell.angle_gamma   90.00
#
_symmetry.space_group_name_H-M   'P 1'
#
loop_
_entity.id
_entity.type
_entity.pdbx_description
1 polymer ?
#
loop_
_entity_poly.entity_id
_entity_poly.type
_entity_poly.pdbx_seq_one_letter_code
_entity_poly.pdbx_strand_id
1 'polypeptide(L)' 'MVPQIAETEVRLTGPEEADRFSRFLHDFLSDNGFPFVIIHDAPERLGQLRRVVFEEVGLSLKFAREWAHGQGTA' A
#
# COMPACT_ATOMS: atom_id res chain seq x y z
N MET A 1 -5.53 -20.28 14.68
CA MET A 1 -4.46 -19.90 13.73
C MET A 1 -4.82 -18.51 13.26
N VAL A 2 -4.11 -17.48 13.72
CA VAL A 2 -4.37 -16.09 13.30
C VAL A 2 -4.03 -16.03 11.81
N PRO A 3 -4.93 -15.60 10.91
CA PRO A 3 -4.55 -15.40 9.52
C PRO A 3 -3.37 -14.44 9.54
N GLN A 4 -2.24 -14.87 8.98
CA GLN A 4 -1.07 -14.03 8.87
C GLN A 4 -1.43 -13.00 7.79
N ILE A 5 -2.08 -11.93 8.24
CA ILE A 5 -2.45 -10.80 7.40
C ILE A 5 -1.15 -10.31 6.79
N ALA A 6 -1.02 -10.42 5.48
CA ALA A 6 0.14 -9.87 4.79
C ALA A 6 -0.02 -8.35 4.80
N GLU A 7 0.79 -7.66 5.59
CA GLU A 7 0.75 -6.22 5.75
C GLU A 7 1.84 -5.60 4.88
N THR A 8 1.47 -4.62 4.05
CA THR A 8 2.45 -3.86 3.25
C THR A 8 2.73 -2.54 3.93
N GLU A 9 3.97 -2.33 4.35
CA GLU A 9 4.42 -1.06 4.91
C GLU A 9 4.94 -0.14 3.80
N VAL A 10 4.33 1.05 3.70
CA VAL A 10 4.70 2.08 2.73
C VAL A 10 5.17 3.31 3.49
N ARG A 11 6.45 3.64 3.36
CA ARG A 11 7.03 4.88 3.88
C ARG A 11 6.89 5.96 2.83
N LEU A 12 6.23 7.05 3.21
CA LEU A 12 6.06 8.25 2.40
C LEU A 12 6.95 9.34 3.01
N THR A 13 7.95 9.78 2.25
CA THR A 13 8.95 10.79 2.64
C THR A 13 8.48 12.22 2.41
N GLY A 14 7.34 12.42 1.73
CA GLY A 14 6.77 13.73 1.46
C GLY A 14 5.39 13.70 0.79
N PRO A 15 4.77 14.88 0.55
CA PRO A 15 3.42 14.99 -0.02
C PRO A 15 3.33 14.46 -1.46
N GLU A 16 4.38 14.58 -2.27
CA GLU A 16 4.41 14.05 -3.64
C GLU A 16 4.30 12.50 -3.67
N GLU A 17 4.95 11.82 -2.73
CA GLU A 17 4.84 10.36 -2.60
C GLU A 17 3.48 9.96 -2.07
N ALA A 18 2.86 10.75 -1.18
CA ALA A 18 1.52 10.51 -0.70
C ALA A 18 0.47 10.61 -1.82
N ASP A 19 0.61 11.58 -2.73
CA ASP A 19 -0.25 11.70 -3.91
C ASP A 19 -0.02 10.56 -4.90
N ARG A 20 1.23 10.17 -5.15
CA ARG A 20 1.57 9.02 -6.01
C ARG A 20 0.99 7.73 -5.46
N PHE A 21 1.13 7.50 -4.16
CA PHE A 21 0.55 6.36 -3.46
C PHE A 21 -0.97 6.35 -3.57
N SER A 22 -1.62 7.50 -3.42
CA SER A 22 -3.08 7.58 -3.49
C SER A 22 -3.62 7.27 -4.89
N ARG A 23 -2.91 7.72 -5.94
CA ARG A 23 -3.22 7.34 -7.34
C ARG A 23 -2.99 5.84 -7.58
N PHE A 24 -1.83 5.33 -7.20
CA PHE A 24 -1.50 3.90 -7.34
C PHE A 24 -2.51 3.02 -6.61
N LEU A 25 -2.87 3.36 -5.38
CA LEU A 25 -3.87 2.64 -4.61
C LEU A 25 -5.22 2.64 -5.32
N HIS A 26 -5.66 3.79 -5.83
CA HIS A 26 -6.93 3.88 -6.56
C HIS A 26 -6.91 3.00 -7.82
N ASP A 27 -5.85 3.07 -8.62
CA ASP A 27 -5.70 2.28 -9.85
C ASP A 27 -5.64 0.78 -9.54
N PHE A 28 -4.86 0.39 -8.53
CA PHE A 28 -4.78 -0.99 -8.06
C PHE A 28 -6.13 -1.50 -7.58
N LEU A 29 -6.87 -0.73 -6.78
CA LEU A 29 -8.19 -1.13 -6.33
C LEU A 29 -9.15 -1.30 -7.51
N SER A 30 -9.14 -0.36 -8.46
CA SER A 30 -9.96 -0.42 -9.67
C SER A 30 -9.67 -1.69 -10.50
N ASP A 31 -8.39 -1.99 -10.74
CA ASP A 31 -7.96 -3.15 -11.53
C ASP A 31 -8.26 -4.50 -10.86
N ASN A 32 -8.45 -4.50 -9.53
CA ASN A 32 -8.75 -5.69 -8.74
C ASN A 32 -10.22 -5.74 -8.25
N GLY A 33 -11.11 -4.89 -8.78
CA GLY A 33 -12.55 -4.94 -8.48
C GLY A 33 -12.96 -4.34 -7.13
N PHE A 34 -12.21 -3.34 -6.66
CA PHE A 34 -12.38 -2.65 -5.37
C PHE A 34 -12.41 -3.59 -4.16
N PRO A 35 -11.32 -4.34 -3.91
CA PRO A 35 -11.23 -5.20 -2.75
C PRO A 35 -11.25 -4.39 -1.46
N PHE A 36 -11.68 -5.02 -0.36
CA PHE A 36 -11.63 -4.40 0.95
C PHE A 36 -10.16 -4.20 1.38
N VAL A 37 -9.83 -2.97 1.76
CA VAL A 37 -8.50 -2.56 2.19
C VAL A 37 -8.59 -1.74 3.47
N ILE A 38 -7.71 -2.03 4.42
CA ILE A 38 -7.50 -1.26 5.64
C ILE A 38 -6.18 -0.51 5.48
N ILE A 39 -6.22 0.80 5.68
CA ILE A 39 -5.04 1.66 5.63
C ILE A 39 -4.84 2.25 7.01
N HIS A 40 -3.75 1.88 7.66
CA HIS A 40 -3.30 2.53 8.88
C HIS A 40 -2.37 3.67 8.52
N ASP A 41 -2.82 4.91 8.72
CA ASP A 41 -1.97 6.09 8.58
C ASP A 41 -1.34 6.39 9.95
N ALA A 42 -0.04 6.14 10.07
CA ALA A 42 0.75 6.41 11.26
C ALA A 42 1.71 7.57 10.96
N PRO A 43 1.53 8.75 11.57
CA PRO A 43 2.46 9.85 11.40
C PRO A 43 3.81 9.49 12.05
N GLU A 44 4.90 9.58 11.29
CA GLU A 44 6.26 9.37 11.78
C GLU A 44 7.03 10.69 11.86
N ARG A 45 8.09 10.73 12.68
CA ARG A 45 8.91 11.95 12.88
C ARG A 45 9.58 12.48 11.60
N LEU A 46 9.74 11.66 10.56
CA LEU A 46 10.41 12.00 9.30
C LEU A 46 9.55 11.69 8.06
N GLY A 47 8.23 11.50 8.22
CA GLY A 47 7.35 11.16 7.11
C GLY A 47 5.98 10.62 7.54
N GLN A 48 5.30 9.94 6.64
CA GLN A 48 4.07 9.19 6.91
C GLN A 48 4.32 7.70 6.66
N LEU A 49 4.02 6.86 7.65
CA LEU A 49 3.99 5.42 7.47
C LEU A 49 2.55 5.00 7.20
N ARG A 50 2.29 4.45 6.01
CA ARG A 50 1.01 3.84 5.68
C ARG A 50 1.15 2.34 5.67
N ARG A 51 0.37 1.66 6.50
CA ARG A 51 0.27 0.20 6.50
C ARG A 51 -1.00 -0.22 5.77
N VAL A 52 -0.82 -0.89 4.65
CA VAL A 52 -1.90 -1.34 3.78
C VAL A 52 -2.13 -2.83 4.01
N VAL A 53 -3.38 -3.15 4.31
CA VAL A 53 -3.81 -4.48 4.70
C VAL A 53 -5.01 -4.87 3.84
N PHE A 54 -4.87 -5.94 3.06
CA PHE A 54 -5.99 -6.53 2.34
C PHE A 54 -6.52 -7.76 3.09
N GLU A 55 -7.81 -8.05 2.90
CA GLU A 55 -8.42 -9.30 3.39
C GLU A 55 -7.75 -10.52 2.75
N GLU A 56 -7.42 -10.43 1.46
CA GLU A 56 -6.78 -11.49 0.71
C GLU A 56 -5.25 -11.35 0.73
N VAL A 57 -4.57 -12.39 1.22
CA VAL A 57 -3.10 -12.48 1.24
C VAL A 57 -2.50 -12.33 -0.16
N GLY A 58 -3.17 -12.87 -1.19
CA GLY A 58 -2.75 -12.75 -2.59
C GLY A 58 -2.71 -11.29 -3.07
N LEU A 59 -3.70 -10.49 -2.69
CA LEU A 59 -3.76 -9.07 -3.03
C LEU A 59 -2.70 -8.27 -2.29
N SER A 60 -2.47 -8.53 -1.01
CA SER A 60 -1.38 -7.89 -0.27
C SER A 60 0.00 -8.17 -0.89
N LEU A 61 0.28 -9.41 -1.28
CA LEU A 61 1.54 -9.77 -1.95
C LEU A 61 1.66 -9.12 -3.33
N LYS A 62 0.56 -9.11 -4.10
CA LYS A 62 0.50 -8.44 -5.41
C LYS A 62 0.75 -6.94 -5.27
N PHE A 63 0.09 -6.29 -4.32
CA PHE A 63 0.22 -4.87 -4.02
C PHE A 63 1.66 -4.51 -3.63
N ALA A 64 2.27 -5.24 -2.69
CA ALA A 64 3.66 -5.03 -2.28
C ALA A 64 4.63 -5.13 -3.47
N ARG A 65 4.41 -6.12 -4.34
CA ARG A 65 5.23 -6.34 -5.53
C ARG A 65 5.07 -5.22 -6.56
N GLU A 66 3.84 -4.82 -6.88
CA GLU A 66 3.56 -3.76 -7.85
C GLU A 66 4.03 -2.40 -7.35
N TRP A 67 3.85 -2.10 -6.07
CA TRP A 67 4.38 -0.89 -5.45
C TRP A 67 5.91 -0.85 -5.52
N ALA A 68 6.59 -1.94 -5.18
CA ALA A 68 8.05 -2.03 -5.27
C ALA A 68 8.57 -1.89 -6.72
N HIS A 69 7.86 -2.45 -7.71
CA HIS A 69 8.23 -2.29 -9.12
C HIS A 69 8.01 -0.85 -9.59
N GLY A 70 6.94 -0.17 -9.15
CA GLY A 70 6.68 1.24 -9.46
C GLY A 70 7.66 2.24 -8.83
N GLN A 71 8.41 1.80 -7.80
CA GLN A 71 9.50 2.57 -7.17
C GLN A 71 10.86 2.36 -7.87
N GLY A 72 10.98 1.36 -8.76
CA GLY A 72 12.23 0.93 -9.39
C GLY A 72 12.56 1.55 -10.75
N THR A 73 11.77 2.50 -11.25
CA THR A 73 12.11 3.32 -12.42
C THR A 73 12.35 4.75 -11.98
N ALA A 74 13.56 4.99 -11.47
CA ALA A 74 14.15 6.31 -11.28
C ALA A 74 15.51 6.34 -11.99
#